data_AF-A0A516V406-F1
#
_entry.id   AF-A0A516V406-F1
#
_cell.length_a   1.000
_cell.length_b   1.000
_cell.length_c   1.000
_cell.angle_alpha   90.00
_cell.angle_beta   90.00
_cell.angle_gamma   90.00
#
_symmetry.space_group_name_H-M   'P 1'
#
loop_
_entity.id
_entity.type
_entity.pdbx_description
1 polymer ?
#
loop_
_entity_poly.entity_id
_entity_poly.type
_entity_poly.pdbx_seq_one_letter_code
_entity_poly.pdbx_strand_id
1 'polypeptide(L)'
;MRLLTKSLIAAAVLAAMPTIASAESNFQTGTGSLTATARLDFQITIPKFLYLRVGTGTNLANNTTVDLINFAVPATGVGGGTGVVTTTGGDLTGGKVTARVMGNGGNVTLSSTTAGALNDGGTNTISYSQISTTAAVLTSGTALAAPALADGATTNTTVTATNGVVNRDAQWTYAYANSAVVAAGTYGGVNVNNGRVTYTAVTP
;
A
#
# COMPACT_ATOMS: atom_id res chain seq x y z
N MET A 1 -40.03 -10.89 29.04
CA MET A 1 -38.85 -10.01 29.22
C MET A 1 -38.63 -9.26 27.91
N ARG A 2 -38.98 -7.97 27.87
CA ARG A 2 -38.86 -7.08 26.70
C ARG A 2 -37.56 -6.28 26.84
N LEU A 3 -36.66 -6.36 25.86
CA LEU A 3 -35.54 -5.44 25.64
C LEU A 3 -35.50 -5.14 24.14
N LEU A 4 -36.28 -4.15 23.69
CA LEU A 4 -35.84 -2.76 23.49
C LEU A 4 -34.86 -2.60 22.31
N THR A 5 -35.38 -2.86 21.11
CA THR A 5 -35.49 -1.98 19.93
C THR A 5 -34.95 -0.54 20.05
N LYS A 6 -33.69 -0.34 20.47
CA LYS A 6 -33.07 0.98 20.63
C LYS A 6 -31.63 0.99 20.09
N SER A 7 -31.47 1.05 18.77
CA SER A 7 -30.25 1.57 18.12
C SER A 7 -30.51 2.09 16.70
N LEU A 8 -31.74 2.54 16.41
CA LEU A 8 -32.13 3.09 15.11
C LEU A 8 -32.34 4.62 15.13
N ILE A 9 -31.84 5.32 16.15
CA ILE A 9 -31.98 6.77 16.29
C ILE A 9 -30.61 7.38 16.58
N ALA A 10 -29.72 7.36 15.58
CA ALA A 10 -28.49 8.18 15.59
C ALA A 10 -27.96 8.50 14.17
N ALA A 11 -28.60 8.05 13.10
CA ALA A 11 -28.13 8.27 11.72
C ALA A 11 -28.93 9.34 10.94
N ALA A 12 -29.98 9.94 11.54
CA ALA A 12 -30.87 10.85 10.83
C ALA A 12 -30.56 12.36 11.03
N VAL A 13 -29.54 12.73 11.81
CA VAL A 13 -29.23 14.15 12.10
C VAL A 13 -28.08 14.72 11.23
N LEU A 14 -27.35 13.90 10.50
CA LEU A 14 -26.27 14.39 9.61
C LEU A 14 -26.67 14.58 8.14
N ALA A 15 -27.90 14.24 7.73
CA ALA A 15 -28.30 14.22 6.32
C ALA A 15 -29.19 15.39 5.86
N ALA A 16 -29.46 16.38 6.73
CA ALA A 16 -30.30 17.52 6.35
C ALA A 16 -29.93 18.77 7.15
N MET A 17 -28.77 19.37 6.86
CA MET A 17 -28.73 20.82 6.91
C MET A 17 -29.22 21.30 5.55
N PRO A 18 -30.48 21.75 5.40
CA PRO A 18 -30.80 22.60 4.27
C PRO A 18 -29.96 23.86 4.45
N THR A 19 -28.83 23.95 3.73
CA THR A 19 -28.15 25.22 3.57
C THR A 19 -29.14 26.11 2.84
N ILE A 20 -29.79 27.01 3.57
CA ILE A 20 -30.61 28.05 3.00
C ILE A 20 -29.66 28.88 2.13
N ALA A 21 -29.60 28.57 0.84
CA ALA A 21 -28.79 29.27 -0.14
C ALA A 21 -29.44 30.63 -0.36
N SER A 22 -29.10 31.60 0.49
CA SER A 22 -29.47 32.99 0.27
C SER A 22 -28.57 33.53 -0.84
N ALA A 23 -29.07 33.61 -2.07
CA ALA A 23 -28.37 34.26 -3.15
C ALA A 23 -28.36 35.78 -2.90
N GLU A 24 -27.17 36.37 -2.79
CA GLU A 24 -27.02 37.84 -2.74
C GLU A 24 -27.26 38.41 -4.14
N SER A 25 -28.07 39.46 -4.24
CA SER A 25 -28.27 40.24 -5.46
C SER A 25 -28.30 41.71 -5.10
N ASN A 26 -27.65 42.53 -5.93
CA ASN A 26 -27.49 43.96 -5.67
C ASN A 26 -27.83 44.73 -6.94
N PHE A 27 -28.85 45.58 -6.83
CA PHE A 27 -29.36 46.40 -7.91
C PHE A 27 -29.17 47.88 -7.54
N GLN A 28 -28.56 48.66 -8.42
CA GLN A 28 -28.17 50.05 -8.20
C GLN A 28 -28.73 50.94 -9.31
N THR A 29 -29.15 52.17 -8.99
CA THR A 29 -29.65 53.16 -9.97
C THR A 29 -29.22 54.58 -9.59
N GLY A 30 -28.96 55.46 -10.56
CA GLY A 30 -28.57 56.86 -10.32
C GLY A 30 -27.80 57.47 -11.50
N THR A 31 -27.46 58.76 -11.42
CA THR A 31 -26.75 59.51 -12.49
C THR A 31 -25.22 59.60 -12.28
N GLY A 32 -24.72 59.14 -11.13
CA GLY A 32 -23.29 59.04 -10.81
C GLY A 32 -22.72 57.63 -11.00
N SER A 33 -21.49 57.37 -10.52
CA SER A 33 -20.90 56.02 -10.55
C SER A 33 -21.65 55.07 -9.61
N LEU A 34 -21.99 53.89 -10.11
CA LEU A 34 -22.73 52.85 -9.37
C LEU A 34 -21.86 51.60 -9.23
N THR A 35 -21.85 51.01 -8.03
CA THR A 35 -21.15 49.75 -7.74
C THR A 35 -22.12 48.76 -7.13
N ALA A 36 -22.37 47.66 -7.82
CA ALA A 36 -23.14 46.52 -7.32
C ALA A 36 -22.20 45.35 -7.00
N THR A 37 -22.37 44.76 -5.81
CA THR A 37 -21.55 43.65 -5.32
C THR A 37 -22.45 42.50 -4.86
N ALA A 38 -22.07 41.26 -5.20
CA ALA A 38 -22.66 40.03 -4.69
C ALA A 38 -21.54 39.02 -4.39
N ARG A 39 -21.77 38.11 -3.42
CA ARG A 39 -20.78 37.14 -2.92
C ARG A 39 -21.28 35.70 -3.01
N LEU A 40 -20.33 34.76 -3.13
CA LEU A 40 -20.55 33.32 -3.08
C LEU A 40 -19.50 32.69 -2.19
N ASP A 41 -19.91 31.69 -1.41
CA ASP A 41 -19.02 30.86 -0.61
C ASP A 41 -18.95 29.44 -1.21
N PHE A 42 -17.75 28.86 -1.24
CA PHE A 42 -17.51 27.51 -1.76
C PHE A 42 -17.04 26.58 -0.64
N GLN A 43 -17.60 25.37 -0.59
CA GLN A 43 -17.18 24.32 0.33
C GLN A 43 -16.86 23.04 -0.44
N ILE A 44 -15.72 22.43 -0.11
CA ILE A 44 -15.33 21.11 -0.58
C ILE A 44 -15.10 20.22 0.64
N THR A 45 -15.73 19.05 0.66
CA THR A 45 -15.51 18.03 1.70
C THR A 45 -14.77 16.85 1.09
N ILE A 46 -13.62 16.50 1.64
CA ILE A 46 -12.80 15.34 1.20
C ILE A 46 -12.74 14.34 2.36
N PRO A 47 -13.21 13.09 2.18
CA PRO A 47 -13.12 12.07 3.23
C PRO A 47 -11.68 11.60 3.42
N LYS A 48 -11.38 11.09 4.62
CA LYS A 48 -10.11 10.39 4.88
C LYS A 48 -10.09 9.06 4.12
N PHE A 49 -8.96 8.73 3.49
CA PHE A 49 -8.76 7.44 2.84
C PHE A 49 -7.31 6.95 3.01
N LEU A 50 -7.14 5.64 2.86
CA LEU A 50 -5.85 4.97 2.81
C LEU A 50 -5.94 3.82 1.80
N TYR A 51 -4.94 3.71 0.93
CA TYR A 51 -4.82 2.68 -0.08
C TYR A 51 -3.39 2.15 -0.12
N LEU A 52 -3.29 0.82 -0.13
CA LEU A 52 -2.05 0.08 -0.32
C LEU A 52 -2.24 -0.90 -1.47
N ARG A 53 -1.26 -0.98 -2.35
CA ARG A 53 -1.11 -2.04 -3.35
C ARG A 53 0.33 -2.52 -3.36
N VAL A 54 0.49 -3.84 -3.45
CA VAL A 54 1.75 -4.52 -3.73
C VAL A 54 1.42 -5.66 -4.70
N GLY A 55 1.90 -5.59 -5.94
CA GLY A 55 1.59 -6.57 -6.98
C GLY A 55 0.32 -6.27 -7.77
N THR A 56 -0.31 -7.33 -8.29
CA THR A 56 -1.53 -7.27 -9.11
C THR A 56 -2.64 -6.43 -8.47
N GLY A 57 -3.16 -5.44 -9.19
CA GLY A 57 -4.20 -4.56 -8.65
C GLY A 57 -4.63 -3.45 -9.60
N THR A 58 -5.72 -2.78 -9.22
CA THR A 58 -6.19 -1.55 -9.85
C THR A 58 -6.24 -0.45 -8.80
N ASN A 59 -5.82 0.77 -9.15
CA ASN A 59 -5.74 1.87 -8.19
C ASN A 59 -7.11 2.14 -7.53
N LEU A 60 -7.09 2.32 -6.20
CA LEU A 60 -8.28 2.62 -5.39
C LEU A 60 -9.39 1.56 -5.46
N ALA A 61 -9.04 0.30 -5.74
CA ALA A 61 -9.95 -0.83 -5.73
C ALA A 61 -9.41 -1.98 -4.86
N ASN A 62 -10.33 -2.74 -4.26
CA ASN A 62 -9.98 -3.97 -3.54
C ASN A 62 -9.54 -5.05 -4.54
N ASN A 63 -8.48 -5.78 -4.20
CA ASN A 63 -8.02 -6.95 -4.93
C ASN A 63 -7.56 -8.01 -3.92
N THR A 64 -7.91 -9.27 -4.16
CA THR A 64 -7.56 -10.42 -3.31
C THR A 64 -6.44 -11.29 -3.87
N THR A 65 -5.97 -11.00 -5.09
CA THR A 65 -4.87 -11.69 -5.74
C THR A 65 -3.57 -11.41 -5.00
N VAL A 66 -2.85 -12.48 -4.66
CA VAL A 66 -1.51 -12.41 -4.06
C VAL A 66 -0.53 -12.92 -5.10
N ASP A 67 0.41 -12.07 -5.52
CA ASP A 67 1.46 -12.47 -6.45
C ASP A 67 2.46 -13.39 -5.76
N LEU A 68 2.81 -14.49 -6.42
CA LEU A 68 3.95 -15.32 -6.03
C LEU A 68 5.19 -14.81 -6.75
N ILE A 69 6.25 -14.48 -6.00
CA ILE A 69 7.59 -14.32 -6.56
C ILE A 69 8.34 -15.63 -6.36
N ASN A 70 8.70 -16.28 -7.46
CA ASN A 70 9.32 -17.60 -7.44
C ASN A 70 10.76 -17.53 -7.94
N PHE A 71 11.69 -17.99 -7.09
CA PHE A 71 13.11 -18.11 -7.38
C PHE A 71 13.46 -19.57 -7.66
N ALA A 72 13.96 -19.87 -8.85
CA ALA A 72 14.46 -21.18 -9.22
C ALA A 72 15.98 -21.13 -9.35
N VAL A 73 16.66 -21.93 -8.55
CA VAL A 73 18.12 -22.10 -8.59
C VAL A 73 18.43 -23.40 -9.32
N PRO A 74 19.18 -23.40 -10.44
CA PRO A 74 19.60 -24.63 -11.08
C PRO A 74 20.61 -25.35 -10.18
N ALA A 75 20.66 -26.68 -10.28
CA ALA A 75 21.49 -27.51 -9.40
C ALA A 75 22.98 -27.11 -9.39
N THR A 76 23.51 -26.64 -10.53
CA THR A 76 24.90 -26.18 -10.65
C THR A 76 25.17 -24.80 -10.02
N GLY A 77 24.12 -24.07 -9.64
CA GLY A 77 24.20 -22.71 -9.10
C GLY A 77 23.96 -22.61 -7.60
N VAL A 78 23.63 -23.70 -6.91
CA VAL A 78 23.30 -23.68 -5.47
C VAL A 78 24.48 -23.15 -4.64
N GLY A 79 24.23 -22.13 -3.81
CA GLY A 79 25.26 -21.50 -2.99
C GLY A 79 26.27 -20.65 -3.77
N GLY A 80 26.06 -20.45 -5.08
CA GLY A 80 26.95 -19.68 -5.96
C GLY A 80 26.74 -18.17 -5.93
N GLY A 81 25.78 -17.65 -5.14
CA GLY A 81 25.44 -16.23 -5.10
C GLY A 81 24.41 -15.78 -6.14
N THR A 82 24.36 -14.47 -6.38
CA THR A 82 23.31 -13.75 -7.15
C THR A 82 23.25 -14.07 -8.66
N GLY A 83 24.20 -14.85 -9.19
CA GLY A 83 24.42 -14.98 -10.63
C GLY A 83 23.54 -16.00 -11.37
N VAL A 84 22.82 -16.88 -10.67
CA VAL A 84 22.17 -18.03 -11.32
C VAL A 84 20.78 -18.33 -10.72
N VAL A 85 19.94 -17.32 -10.55
CA VAL A 85 18.58 -17.50 -10.05
C VAL A 85 17.58 -17.03 -11.09
N THR A 86 16.80 -17.95 -11.64
CA THR A 86 15.66 -17.57 -12.48
C THR A 86 14.55 -17.05 -11.58
N THR A 87 14.13 -15.80 -11.80
CA THR A 87 13.05 -15.20 -11.02
C THR A 87 11.81 -15.03 -11.90
N THR A 88 10.68 -15.50 -11.40
CA THR A 88 9.38 -15.47 -12.10
C THR A 88 8.30 -14.88 -11.18
N GLY A 89 7.18 -14.48 -11.79
CA GLY A 89 6.04 -13.91 -11.08
C GLY A 89 6.13 -12.40 -10.86
N GLY A 90 5.15 -11.89 -10.12
CA GLY A 90 4.83 -10.46 -9.98
C GLY A 90 4.04 -9.91 -11.18
N ASP A 91 3.27 -8.84 -10.97
CA ASP A 91 2.46 -8.20 -12.01
C ASP A 91 3.29 -7.51 -13.11
N LEU A 92 4.56 -7.22 -12.85
CA LEU A 92 5.49 -6.66 -13.83
C LEU A 92 6.47 -7.70 -14.41
N THR A 93 6.27 -8.98 -14.07
CA THR A 93 7.12 -10.14 -14.43
C THR A 93 8.55 -10.08 -13.88
N GLY A 94 9.28 -11.21 -13.92
CA GLY A 94 10.69 -11.25 -13.52
C GLY A 94 10.94 -10.91 -12.04
N GLY A 95 10.00 -11.20 -11.15
CA GLY A 95 10.11 -10.87 -9.72
C GLY A 95 9.85 -9.40 -9.40
N LYS A 96 9.16 -8.69 -10.30
CA LYS A 96 8.87 -7.27 -10.17
C LYS A 96 7.40 -7.06 -9.87
N VAL A 97 7.13 -6.19 -8.92
CA VAL A 97 5.77 -5.79 -8.55
C VAL A 97 5.57 -4.29 -8.57
N THR A 98 4.33 -3.87 -8.86
CA THR A 98 3.88 -2.51 -8.64
C THR A 98 3.57 -2.31 -7.15
N ALA A 99 4.23 -1.36 -6.49
CA ALA A 99 3.90 -0.94 -5.14
C ALA A 99 3.35 0.49 -5.14
N ARG A 100 2.28 0.74 -4.39
CA ARG A 100 1.67 2.07 -4.27
C ARG A 100 1.05 2.28 -2.90
N VAL A 101 1.29 3.45 -2.34
CA VAL A 101 0.62 3.95 -1.13
C VAL A 101 0.00 5.29 -1.44
N MET A 102 -1.28 5.44 -1.10
CA MET A 102 -1.97 6.72 -1.14
C MET A 102 -2.78 6.94 0.13
N GLY A 103 -2.79 8.17 0.64
CA GLY A 103 -3.63 8.55 1.76
C GLY A 103 -3.55 10.04 2.04
N ASN A 104 -4.56 10.59 2.69
CA ASN A 104 -4.67 12.01 3.02
C ASN A 104 -4.74 12.26 4.55
N GLY A 105 -4.25 11.31 5.34
CA GLY A 105 -4.23 11.36 6.80
C GLY A 105 -2.88 11.76 7.40
N GLY A 106 -1.98 12.37 6.64
CA GLY A 106 -0.59 12.62 7.05
C GLY A 106 0.37 11.48 6.68
N ASN A 107 1.47 11.35 7.43
CA ASN A 107 2.49 10.33 7.16
C ASN A 107 1.88 8.93 7.22
N VAL A 108 2.37 8.02 6.37
CA VAL A 108 1.98 6.60 6.40
C VAL A 108 3.13 5.78 6.94
N THR A 109 2.87 4.91 7.92
CA THR A 109 3.79 3.83 8.27
C THR A 109 3.48 2.63 7.40
N LEU A 110 4.42 2.24 6.56
CA LEU A 110 4.35 1.01 5.77
C LEU A 110 5.19 -0.05 6.47
N SER A 111 4.62 -1.22 6.72
CA SER A 111 5.28 -2.32 7.41
C SER A 111 5.28 -3.60 6.58
N SER A 112 6.29 -4.44 6.79
CA SER A 112 6.31 -5.83 6.29
C SER A 112 6.43 -6.78 7.48
N THR A 113 5.66 -7.87 7.49
CA THR A 113 5.69 -8.89 8.54
C THR A 113 5.82 -10.27 7.92
N THR A 114 6.72 -11.10 8.47
CA THR A 114 6.84 -12.52 8.12
C THR A 114 6.62 -13.38 9.36
N ALA A 115 6.18 -14.62 9.18
CA ALA A 115 5.95 -15.55 10.30
C ALA A 115 7.24 -16.20 10.83
N GLY A 116 8.32 -16.16 10.06
CA GLY A 116 9.60 -16.84 10.31
C GLY A 116 10.42 -16.92 9.03
N ALA A 117 11.56 -17.59 9.08
CA ALA A 117 12.31 -17.97 7.88
C ALA A 117 11.45 -18.89 6.98
N LEU A 118 11.67 -18.83 5.66
CA LEU A 118 11.09 -19.77 4.71
C LEU A 118 11.51 -21.19 5.11
N ASN A 119 10.59 -22.14 5.11
CA ASN A 119 10.92 -23.56 5.40
C ASN A 119 10.52 -24.47 4.24
N ASP A 120 10.99 -25.71 4.25
CA ASP A 120 10.67 -26.71 3.22
C ASP A 120 9.51 -27.66 3.60
N GLY A 121 8.77 -27.34 4.68
CA GLY A 121 7.83 -28.25 5.31
C GLY A 121 8.49 -29.27 6.25
N GLY A 122 9.82 -29.27 6.34
CA GLY A 122 10.63 -30.05 7.28
C GLY A 122 11.39 -29.13 8.24
N THR A 123 12.66 -29.46 8.51
CA THR A 123 13.53 -28.74 9.44
C THR A 123 14.47 -27.74 8.76
N ASN A 124 14.53 -27.71 7.43
CA ASN A 124 15.46 -26.84 6.73
C ASN A 124 14.82 -25.47 6.50
N THR A 125 15.63 -24.41 6.55
CA THR A 125 15.14 -23.03 6.40
C THR A 125 16.03 -22.16 5.53
N ILE A 126 15.44 -21.15 4.89
CA ILE A 126 16.12 -20.05 4.21
C ILE A 126 15.63 -18.74 4.83
N SER A 127 16.55 -17.93 5.35
CA SER A 127 16.23 -16.64 5.94
C SER A 127 15.72 -15.64 4.88
N TYR A 128 14.74 -14.82 5.25
CA TYR A 128 14.30 -13.66 4.47
C TYR A 128 15.40 -12.63 4.23
N SER A 129 16.48 -12.63 5.02
CA SER A 129 17.68 -11.81 4.76
C SER A 129 18.36 -12.11 3.43
N GLN A 130 18.10 -13.29 2.85
CA GLN A 130 18.56 -13.66 1.51
C GLN A 130 17.74 -13.02 0.40
N ILE A 131 16.62 -12.34 0.70
CA ILE A 131 15.77 -11.68 -0.28
C ILE A 131 15.92 -10.17 -0.12
N SER A 132 16.52 -9.52 -1.11
CA SER A 132 16.59 -8.07 -1.18
C SER A 132 15.42 -7.51 -2.00
N THR A 133 15.01 -6.28 -1.68
CA THR A 133 14.00 -5.53 -2.43
C THR A 133 14.61 -4.21 -2.89
N THR A 134 14.65 -3.98 -4.19
CA THR A 134 15.08 -2.70 -4.77
C THR A 134 13.88 -1.94 -5.32
N ALA A 135 13.71 -0.69 -4.90
CA ALA A 135 12.65 0.18 -5.36
C ALA A 135 13.15 1.12 -6.48
N ALA A 136 12.40 1.19 -7.57
CA ALA A 136 12.58 2.17 -8.63
C ALA A 136 11.32 3.00 -8.80
N VAL A 137 11.46 4.27 -9.15
CA VAL A 137 10.32 5.16 -9.45
C VAL A 137 9.47 4.58 -10.59
N LEU A 138 8.15 4.66 -10.47
CA LEU A 138 7.23 4.46 -11.61
C LEU A 138 6.75 5.81 -12.15
N THR A 139 5.73 6.41 -11.51
CA THR A 139 5.12 7.67 -11.98
C THR A 139 5.25 8.81 -10.98
N SER A 140 5.48 8.51 -9.71
CA SER A 140 5.66 9.52 -8.66
C SER A 140 7.09 10.06 -8.65
N GLY A 141 7.30 11.29 -8.16
CA GLY A 141 8.65 11.90 -8.11
C GLY A 141 9.64 11.26 -7.13
N THR A 142 9.23 10.25 -6.33
CA THR A 142 10.09 9.59 -5.34
C THR A 142 9.62 8.16 -5.17
N ALA A 143 10.53 7.19 -5.30
CA ALA A 143 10.19 5.78 -5.18
C ALA A 143 9.66 5.48 -3.77
N LEU A 144 8.56 4.75 -3.70
CA LEU A 144 8.12 4.13 -2.46
C LEU A 144 9.14 3.08 -2.02
N ALA A 145 9.87 3.33 -0.93
CA ALA A 145 10.78 2.34 -0.36
C ALA A 145 10.00 1.18 0.29
N ALA A 146 10.51 -0.04 0.13
CA ALA A 146 9.97 -1.23 0.78
C ALA A 146 10.54 -1.37 2.20
N PRO A 147 9.74 -1.79 3.20
CA PRO A 147 10.28 -2.24 4.47
C PRO A 147 11.18 -3.48 4.28
N ALA A 148 12.27 -3.56 5.03
CA ALA A 148 13.23 -4.65 4.93
C ALA A 148 12.61 -5.99 5.36
N LEU A 149 12.85 -7.08 4.65
CA LEU A 149 12.36 -8.39 5.06
C LEU A 149 13.25 -8.96 6.18
N ALA A 150 12.63 -9.56 7.19
CA ALA A 150 13.31 -10.19 8.32
C ALA A 150 12.50 -11.40 8.80
N ASP A 151 13.15 -12.36 9.45
CA ASP A 151 12.52 -13.60 9.92
C ASP A 151 11.67 -13.34 11.18
N GLY A 152 10.38 -13.67 11.12
CA GLY A 152 9.50 -13.66 12.30
C GLY A 152 9.30 -12.28 12.93
N ALA A 153 9.51 -11.21 12.15
CA ALA A 153 9.53 -9.84 12.63
C ALA A 153 8.70 -8.92 11.76
N THR A 154 8.30 -7.78 12.35
CA THR A 154 7.73 -6.64 11.63
C THR A 154 8.78 -5.56 11.48
N THR A 155 9.00 -5.11 10.25
CA THR A 155 9.87 -3.96 9.93
C THR A 155 9.04 -2.84 9.34
N ASN A 156 9.49 -1.60 9.54
CA ASN A 156 8.72 -0.41 9.18
C ASN A 156 9.54 0.52 8.28
N THR A 157 8.83 1.27 7.44
CA THR A 157 9.33 2.41 6.70
C THR A 157 8.30 3.52 6.75
N THR A 158 8.73 4.74 7.05
CA THR A 158 7.85 5.90 7.07
C THR A 158 7.80 6.51 5.67
N VAL A 159 6.58 6.66 5.14
CA VAL A 159 6.31 7.40 3.92
C VAL A 159 5.85 8.80 4.32
N THR A 160 6.75 9.78 4.17
CA THR A 160 6.49 11.16 4.55
C THR A 160 5.47 11.80 3.62
N ALA A 161 4.46 12.44 4.22
CA ALA A 161 3.46 13.19 3.50
C ALA A 161 3.99 14.53 3.01
N THR A 162 3.50 14.97 1.85
CA THR A 162 3.66 16.34 1.36
C THR A 162 2.29 17.00 1.40
N ASN A 163 2.17 18.12 2.14
CA ASN A 163 0.89 18.81 2.34
C ASN A 163 -0.23 17.90 2.88
N GLY A 164 0.12 17.00 3.82
CA GLY A 164 -0.82 16.06 4.44
C GLY A 164 -1.19 14.85 3.58
N VAL A 165 -0.65 14.73 2.37
CA VAL A 165 -0.94 13.64 1.43
C VAL A 165 0.28 12.77 1.18
N VAL A 166 0.08 11.46 1.20
CA VAL A 166 0.98 10.48 0.61
C VAL A 166 0.41 10.06 -0.74
N ASN A 167 1.24 10.10 -1.77
CA ASN A 167 0.98 9.51 -3.08
C ASN A 167 2.33 9.08 -3.67
N ARG A 168 2.71 7.85 -3.37
CA ARG A 168 4.01 7.27 -3.75
C ARG A 168 3.79 5.95 -4.44
N ASP A 169 4.59 5.72 -5.46
CA ASP A 169 4.64 4.45 -6.18
C ASP A 169 6.09 4.02 -6.43
N ALA A 170 6.25 2.74 -6.70
CA ALA A 170 7.51 2.16 -7.13
C ALA A 170 7.28 0.85 -7.87
N GLN A 171 8.26 0.49 -8.69
CA GLN A 171 8.52 -0.89 -9.04
C GLN A 171 9.42 -1.47 -7.95
N TRP A 172 8.95 -2.49 -7.24
CA TRP A 172 9.80 -3.29 -6.36
C TRP A 172 10.32 -4.50 -7.12
N THR A 173 11.64 -4.67 -7.16
CA THR A 173 12.30 -5.86 -7.70
C THR A 173 12.84 -6.69 -6.55
N TYR A 174 12.43 -7.94 -6.46
CA TYR A 174 12.97 -8.87 -5.49
C TYR A 174 14.12 -9.69 -6.10
N ALA A 175 15.18 -9.90 -5.33
CA ALA A 175 16.30 -10.73 -5.73
C ALA A 175 16.69 -11.68 -4.60
N TYR A 176 16.99 -12.93 -4.96
CA TYR A 176 17.49 -13.94 -4.03
C TYR A 176 19.02 -14.03 -4.10
N ALA A 177 19.67 -13.89 -2.96
CA ALA A 177 21.12 -13.86 -2.84
C ALA A 177 21.77 -15.23 -3.10
N ASN A 178 21.09 -16.34 -2.75
CA ASN A 178 21.59 -17.71 -2.96
C ASN A 178 23.03 -17.91 -2.42
N SER A 179 23.32 -17.36 -1.23
CA SER A 179 24.70 -17.31 -0.70
C SER A 179 25.10 -18.56 0.08
N ALA A 180 24.20 -19.54 0.23
CA ALA A 180 24.42 -20.76 1.00
C ALA A 180 24.04 -22.01 0.21
N VAL A 181 24.75 -23.10 0.47
CA VAL A 181 24.35 -24.43 0.01
C VAL A 181 23.29 -24.95 0.97
N VAL A 182 22.09 -25.21 0.46
CA VAL A 182 20.92 -25.64 1.24
C VAL A 182 20.45 -27.02 0.78
N ALA A 183 19.67 -27.70 1.63
CA ALA A 183 19.08 -28.98 1.28
C ALA A 183 18.12 -28.84 0.08
N ALA A 184 17.88 -29.95 -0.63
CA ALA A 184 16.90 -29.96 -1.70
C ALA A 184 15.49 -29.81 -1.10
N GLY A 185 14.70 -28.90 -1.66
CA GLY A 185 13.33 -28.67 -1.21
C GLY A 185 12.72 -27.41 -1.83
N THR A 186 11.41 -27.23 -1.62
CA THR A 186 10.71 -25.99 -1.98
C THR A 186 10.50 -25.18 -0.71
N TYR A 187 11.20 -24.06 -0.62
CA TYR A 187 11.15 -23.17 0.53
C TYR A 187 10.06 -22.10 0.34
N GLY A 188 9.06 -22.08 1.22
CA GLY A 188 7.90 -21.20 1.06
C GLY A 188 6.87 -21.72 0.05
N GLY A 189 6.08 -20.80 -0.51
CA GLY A 189 4.98 -21.09 -1.43
C GLY A 189 3.72 -20.27 -1.11
N VAL A 190 2.66 -20.48 -1.90
CA VAL A 190 1.40 -19.76 -1.71
C VAL A 190 0.75 -20.20 -0.41
N ASN A 191 0.79 -19.32 0.59
CA ASN A 191 0.18 -19.53 1.92
C ASN A 191 0.73 -20.75 2.71
N VAL A 192 1.95 -21.18 2.42
CA VAL A 192 2.57 -22.34 3.08
C VAL A 192 4.01 -22.01 3.46
N ASN A 193 4.54 -22.76 4.43
CA ASN A 193 5.97 -22.81 4.72
C ASN A 193 6.63 -21.44 4.96
N ASN A 194 5.90 -20.54 5.65
CA ASN A 194 6.29 -19.15 5.90
C ASN A 194 6.56 -18.31 4.64
N GLY A 195 6.05 -18.70 3.46
CA GLY A 195 6.26 -18.00 2.19
C GLY A 195 5.58 -16.63 2.07
N ARG A 196 4.73 -16.25 3.02
CA ARG A 196 3.92 -15.03 2.96
C ARG A 196 4.58 -13.89 3.72
N VAL A 197 4.83 -12.79 3.00
CA VAL A 197 5.06 -11.46 3.57
C VAL A 197 3.74 -10.72 3.61
N THR A 198 3.36 -10.18 4.77
CA THR A 198 2.18 -9.32 4.92
C THR A 198 2.61 -7.86 4.97
N TYR A 199 2.17 -7.07 3.99
CA TYR A 199 2.38 -5.62 3.98
C TYR A 199 1.18 -4.89 4.55
N THR A 200 1.42 -3.92 5.44
CA THR A 200 0.36 -3.13 6.07
C THR A 200 0.73 -1.65 6.00
N ALA A 201 -0.25 -0.81 5.66
CA ALA A 201 -0.12 0.64 5.72
C ALA A 201 -1.00 1.18 6.84
N VAL A 202 -0.48 2.10 7.64
CA VAL A 202 -1.21 2.76 8.73
C VAL A 202 -1.02 4.26 8.64
N THR A 203 -2.13 5.00 8.73
CA THR A 203 -2.15 6.45 8.94
C THR A 203 -2.57 6.75 10.38
N PRO A 204 -2.02 7.80 11.03
CA PRO A 204 -2.46 8.28 12.34
C PRO A 204 -3.96 8.55 12.42
#